data_AF-A0A942J1A0-F1
#
_entry.id   AF-A0A942J1A0-F1
#
_cell.length_a   1.000
_cell.length_b   1.000
_cell.length_c   1.000
_cell.angle_alpha   90.00
_cell.angle_beta   90.00
_cell.angle_gamma   90.00
#
_symmetry.space_group_name_H-M   'P 1'
#
loop_
_entity.id
_entity.type
_entity.pdbx_description
1 polymer ?
#
loop_
_entity_poly.entity_id
_entity_poly.type
_entity_poly.pdbx_seq_one_letter_code
_entity_poly.pdbx_strand_id
1 'polypeptide(L)'
;MKKIIAFLYPLAGNIAEFGIGTNDKAKSGTTLLELEKVLGTIHVAIGDNSTFGGKVSVPLHIDFVFENPTVVFLFPDGRTLQLMKDGNMLLD
;
A
#
# COMPACT_ATOMS: atom_id res chain seq x y z
N MET A 1 -6.10 0.61 22.54
CA MET A 1 -5.32 -0.08 21.47
C MET A 1 -4.20 0.80 20.90
N LYS A 2 -4.49 1.96 20.26
CA LYS A 2 -3.45 2.88 19.70
C LYS A 2 -2.33 3.26 20.69
N LYS A 3 -2.66 3.57 21.96
CA LYS A 3 -1.67 3.97 22.98
C LYS A 3 -0.69 2.86 23.38
N ILE A 4 -1.11 1.59 23.33
CA ILE A 4 -0.26 0.46 23.74
C ILE A 4 0.73 0.13 22.62
N ILE A 5 0.26 0.06 21.37
CA ILE A 5 1.14 -0.19 20.22
C ILE A 5 2.17 0.93 20.07
N ALA A 6 1.75 2.19 20.19
CA ALA A 6 2.68 3.31 20.09
C ALA A 6 3.68 3.37 21.25
N PHE A 7 3.30 2.91 22.45
CA PHE A 7 4.20 2.83 23.59
C PHE A 7 5.22 1.69 23.44
N LEU A 8 4.77 0.50 23.03
CA LEU A 8 5.63 -0.68 22.87
C LEU A 8 6.51 -0.61 21.62
N TYR A 9 5.99 -0.02 20.54
CA TYR A 9 6.64 0.06 19.25
C TYR A 9 6.49 1.48 18.65
N PRO A 10 7.29 2.45 19.11
CA PRO A 10 7.18 3.85 18.68
C PRO A 10 7.33 4.06 17.16
N LEU A 11 8.05 3.16 16.49
CA LEU A 11 8.28 3.22 15.04
C LEU A 11 7.15 2.56 14.23
N ALA A 12 6.20 1.87 14.84
CA ALA A 12 5.17 1.09 14.14
C ALA A 12 4.17 1.94 13.31
N GLY A 13 4.18 3.26 13.47
CA GLY A 13 3.31 4.18 12.71
C GLY A 13 3.86 4.63 11.36
N ASN A 14 5.05 4.17 10.94
CA ASN A 14 5.62 4.52 9.64
C ASN A 14 4.93 3.77 8.49
N ILE A 15 4.95 4.36 7.29
CA ILE A 15 4.53 3.68 6.06
C ILE A 15 5.61 2.65 5.68
N ALA A 16 5.19 1.40 5.57
CA ALA A 16 6.08 0.29 5.32
C ALA A 16 6.13 -0.14 3.85
N GLU A 17 4.98 -0.08 3.17
CA GLU A 17 4.82 -0.56 1.80
C GLU A 17 3.77 0.27 1.08
N PHE A 18 3.95 0.42 -0.24
CA PHE A 18 2.93 0.84 -1.17
C PHE A 18 2.95 -0.12 -2.36
N GLY A 19 1.83 -0.77 -2.64
CA GLY A 19 1.69 -1.69 -3.76
C GLY A 19 0.46 -1.37 -4.62
N ILE A 20 0.53 -1.81 -5.87
CA ILE A 20 -0.54 -1.67 -6.87
C ILE A 20 -0.94 -3.06 -7.32
N GLY A 21 -2.22 -3.38 -7.24
CA GLY A 21 -2.78 -4.62 -7.76
C GLY A 21 -2.79 -4.60 -9.28
N THR A 22 -2.19 -5.62 -9.89
CA THR A 22 -1.98 -5.74 -11.35
C THR A 22 -2.48 -7.06 -11.93
N ASN A 23 -3.04 -7.95 -11.10
CA ASN A 23 -3.51 -9.26 -11.53
C ASN A 23 -4.98 -9.19 -11.94
N ASP A 24 -5.24 -9.29 -13.25
CA ASP A 24 -6.59 -9.30 -13.85
C ASP A 24 -7.39 -10.58 -13.54
N LYS A 25 -6.72 -11.64 -13.07
CA LYS A 25 -7.34 -12.90 -12.66
C LYS A 25 -7.71 -12.94 -11.18
N ALA A 26 -7.15 -12.05 -10.38
CA ALA A 26 -7.47 -11.95 -8.96
C ALA A 26 -8.88 -11.36 -8.76
N LYS A 27 -9.57 -11.78 -7.70
CA LYS A 27 -10.95 -11.36 -7.42
C LYS A 27 -11.12 -10.96 -5.96
N SER A 28 -11.91 -9.90 -5.75
CA SER A 28 -12.32 -9.47 -4.41
C SER A 28 -13.15 -10.56 -3.70
N GLY A 29 -13.07 -10.61 -2.37
CA GLY A 29 -13.90 -11.48 -1.53
C GLY A 29 -13.32 -12.84 -1.12
N THR A 30 -12.06 -13.15 -1.44
CA THR A 30 -11.41 -14.41 -1.02
C THR A 30 -10.55 -14.22 0.23
N THR A 31 -9.45 -13.47 0.13
CA THR A 31 -8.50 -13.18 1.22
C THR A 31 -7.93 -11.78 1.06
N LEU A 32 -7.44 -11.18 2.15
CA LEU A 32 -6.74 -9.88 2.11
C LEU A 32 -5.56 -9.94 1.12
N LEU A 33 -4.78 -11.02 1.20
CA LEU A 33 -3.63 -11.27 0.34
C LEU A 33 -4.00 -11.33 -1.15
N GLU A 34 -5.18 -11.84 -1.50
CA GLU A 34 -5.65 -11.81 -2.89
C GLU A 34 -6.16 -10.43 -3.29
N LEU A 35 -6.83 -9.72 -2.37
CA LEU A 35 -7.37 -8.39 -2.59
C LEU A 35 -6.28 -7.36 -2.94
N GLU A 36 -5.10 -7.48 -2.32
CA GLU A 36 -3.90 -6.70 -2.65
C GLU A 36 -3.47 -6.83 -4.10
N LYS A 37 -3.77 -7.97 -4.75
CA LYS A 37 -3.31 -8.26 -6.11
C LYS A 37 -4.31 -7.86 -7.19
N VAL A 38 -5.58 -7.65 -6.84
CA VAL A 38 -6.67 -7.37 -7.79
C VAL A 38 -6.32 -6.18 -8.66
N LEU A 39 -6.37 -6.35 -9.99
CA LEU A 39 -6.12 -5.27 -10.93
C LEU A 39 -6.95 -4.03 -10.57
N GLY A 40 -6.28 -2.90 -10.38
CA GLY A 40 -6.94 -1.63 -10.06
C GLY A 40 -7.08 -1.33 -8.57
N THR A 41 -6.59 -2.19 -7.67
CA THR A 41 -6.47 -1.86 -6.25
C THR A 41 -5.10 -1.26 -5.94
N ILE A 42 -4.99 -0.63 -4.76
CA ILE A 42 -3.70 -0.36 -4.13
C ILE A 42 -3.73 -0.89 -2.71
N HIS A 43 -2.55 -1.13 -2.13
CA HIS A 43 -2.42 -1.30 -0.70
C HIS A 43 -1.32 -0.41 -0.12
N VAL A 44 -1.52 -0.04 1.14
CA VAL A 44 -0.54 0.68 1.95
C VAL A 44 -0.36 -0.09 3.24
N ALA A 45 0.88 -0.41 3.60
CA ALA A 45 1.18 -1.05 4.87
C ALA A 45 1.75 -0.06 5.89
N ILE A 46 1.53 -0.33 7.18
CA ILE A 46 2.24 0.32 8.29
C ILE A 46 3.07 -0.68 9.09
N GLY A 47 4.23 -0.26 9.60
CA GLY A 47 5.06 -1.07 10.50
C GLY A 47 6.41 -1.49 9.92
N ASP A 48 6.68 -2.78 9.84
CA ASP A 48 7.98 -3.33 9.44
C ASP A 48 8.20 -3.15 7.95
N ASN A 49 9.31 -2.51 7.59
CA ASN A 49 9.77 -2.41 6.21
C ASN A 49 11.17 -2.98 6.00
N SER A 50 11.67 -3.75 6.96
CA SER A 50 13.04 -4.27 6.96
C SER A 50 13.29 -5.26 5.81
N THR A 51 12.26 -6.02 5.40
CA THR A 51 12.31 -6.94 4.26
C THR A 51 12.14 -6.24 2.91
N PHE A 52 11.73 -4.97 2.90
CA PHE A 52 11.51 -4.16 1.71
C PHE A 52 12.65 -3.13 1.48
N GLY A 53 13.77 -3.26 2.20
CA GLY A 53 14.92 -2.36 2.10
C GLY A 53 14.82 -1.10 2.98
N GLY A 54 13.78 -0.99 3.80
CA GLY A 54 13.65 0.05 4.81
C GLY A 54 14.50 -0.20 6.06
N LYS A 55 14.41 0.71 7.03
CA LYS A 55 15.22 0.69 8.27
C LYS A 55 14.40 0.38 9.53
N VAL A 56 13.08 0.33 9.43
CA VAL A 56 12.21 0.07 10.57
C VAL A 56 11.98 -1.42 10.67
N SER A 57 12.44 -2.00 11.77
CA SER A 57 12.12 -3.38 12.15
C SER A 57 11.29 -3.40 13.43
N VAL A 58 10.05 -3.89 13.33
CA VAL A 58 9.07 -3.99 14.43
C VAL A 58 8.21 -5.24 14.21
N PRO A 59 7.61 -5.85 15.24
CA PRO A 59 6.81 -7.07 15.08
C PRO A 59 5.38 -6.77 14.58
N LEU A 60 5.25 -5.87 13.61
CA LEU A 60 3.97 -5.42 13.08
C LEU A 60 4.10 -5.07 11.61
N HIS A 61 3.24 -5.62 10.76
CA HIS A 61 3.03 -5.18 9.39
C HIS A 61 1.53 -5.31 9.13
N ILE A 62 0.84 -4.21 8.86
CA ILE A 62 -0.62 -4.20 8.66
C ILE A 62 -0.94 -3.56 7.32
N ASP A 63 -1.55 -4.34 6.45
CA ASP A 63 -2.02 -3.93 5.13
C ASP A 63 -3.41 -3.30 5.17
N PHE A 64 -3.55 -2.21 4.42
CA PHE A 64 -4.82 -1.58 4.12
C PHE A 64 -4.99 -1.55 2.61
N VAL A 65 -6.06 -2.18 2.11
CA VAL A 65 -6.37 -2.22 0.68
C VAL A 65 -7.45 -1.21 0.34
N PHE A 66 -7.28 -0.51 -0.77
CA PHE A 66 -8.20 0.50 -1.28
C PHE A 66 -8.68 0.09 -2.66
N GLU A 67 -10.00 -0.03 -2.81
CA GLU A 67 -10.66 -0.26 -4.09
C GLU A 67 -10.93 1.09 -4.78
N ASN A 68 -10.82 1.11 -6.11
CA ASN A 68 -11.07 2.27 -6.97
C ASN A 68 -10.27 3.56 -6.63
N PRO A 69 -8.95 3.48 -6.38
CA PRO A 69 -8.16 4.65 -6.05
C PRO A 69 -7.85 5.50 -7.31
N THR A 70 -7.45 6.75 -7.07
CA THR A 70 -6.74 7.56 -8.05
C THR A 70 -5.29 7.72 -7.59
N VAL A 71 -4.34 7.35 -8.45
CA VAL A 71 -2.89 7.37 -8.14
C VAL A 71 -2.20 8.36 -9.06
N VAL A 72 -1.50 9.31 -8.47
CA VAL A 72 -0.72 10.35 -9.18
C VAL A 72 0.72 10.30 -8.70
N PHE A 73 1.66 10.19 -9.64
CA PHE A 73 3.07 10.35 -9.36
C PHE A 73 3.45 11.83 -9.47
N LEU A 74 4.09 12.38 -8.44
CA LEU A 74 4.63 13.74 -8.42
C LEU A 74 6.15 13.68 -8.55
N PHE A 75 6.69 14.22 -9.64
CA PHE A 75 8.12 14.30 -9.86
C PHE A 75 8.74 15.48 -9.07
N PRO A 76 10.04 15.43 -8.73
CA PRO A 76 10.72 16.53 -8.01
C PRO A 76 10.69 17.88 -8.73
N ASP A 77 10.54 17.88 -10.06
CA ASP A 77 10.42 19.08 -10.88
C ASP A 77 8.98 19.65 -10.95
N GLY A 78 8.04 19.05 -10.22
CA GLY A 78 6.65 19.47 -10.16
C GLY A 78 5.76 18.90 -11.25
N ARG A 79 6.29 18.13 -12.21
CA ARG A 79 5.45 17.41 -13.17
C ARG A 79 4.65 16.33 -12.45
N THR A 80 3.48 16.03 -13.00
CA THR A 80 2.63 14.94 -12.51
C THR A 80 2.35 13.93 -13.61
N LEU A 81 2.17 12.67 -13.21
CA LEU A 81 1.73 11.58 -14.08
C LEU A 81 0.60 10.83 -13.37
N GLN A 82 -0.60 10.87 -13.93
CA GLN A 82 -1.72 10.08 -13.41
C GLN A 82 -1.55 8.63 -13.86
N LEU A 83 -1.25 7.74 -12.91
CA LEU A 83 -1.03 6.31 -13.16
C LEU A 83 -2.36 5.54 -13.19
N MET A 84 -3.29 5.93 -12.32
CA MET A 84 -4.58 5.27 -12.17
C MET A 84 -5.66 6.31 -11.85
N LYS A 85 -6.87 6.10 -12.37
CA LYS A 85 -8.05 6.91 -12.04
C LYS A 85 -9.26 6.02 -11.78
N ASP A 86 -9.84 6.16 -10.60
CA ASP A 86 -11.02 5.40 -10.15
C ASP A 86 -10.85 3.88 -10.35
N GLY A 87 -9.66 3.36 -10.04
CA GLY A 87 -9.29 1.94 -10.23
C GLY A 87 -8.85 1.55 -11.64
N ASN A 88 -8.95 2.44 -12.62
CA ASN A 88 -8.54 2.16 -14.00
C ASN A 88 -7.08 2.58 -14.21
N MET A 89 -6.24 1.63 -14.61
CA MET A 89 -4.87 1.92 -15.03
C MET A 89 -4.88 2.78 -16.29
N LEU A 90 -4.05 3.83 -16.33
CA LEU A 90 -3.98 4.78 -17.44
C LEU A 90 -2.72 4.61 -18.31
N LEU A 91 -1.85 3.66 -17.95
CA LEU A 91 -0.63 3.35 -18.65
C LEU A 91 -0.60 1.86 -18.98
N ASP A 92 -0.18 1.56 -20.21
CA ASP A 92 0.01 0.21 -20.76
C ASP A 92 1.48 -0.21 -20.69
#